data_AF-A0A2M7V602-F1
#
_entry.id   AF-A0A2M7V602-F1
#
_cell.length_a   1.000
_cell.length_b   1.000
_cell.length_c   1.000
_cell.angle_alpha   90.00
_cell.angle_beta   90.00
_cell.angle_gamma   90.00
#
_symmetry.space_group_name_H-M   'P 1'
#
loop_
_entity.id
_entity.type
_entity.pdbx_description
1 polymer ?
#
loop_
_entity_poly.entity_id
_entity_poly.type
_entity_poly.pdbx_seq_one_letter_code
_entity_poly.pdbx_strand_id
1 'polypeptide(L)'
;MKYVSGDTNGNSKLDITETWVYTCQSTLTKTTVNTVTASGEANGLKVKDFAIATVVVAATRTLAVPVAVVPKLPDTGLPPSEKNIPWNIIVPTSIFAMLTLFYFVRRKQTA
;
A
#
# COMPACT_ATOMS: atom_id res chain seq x y z
N MET A 1 -31.47 11.96 15.10
CA MET A 1 -32.05 11.46 16.37
C MET A 1 -33.45 10.93 16.07
N LYS A 2 -33.80 9.78 16.63
CA LYS A 2 -35.05 9.07 16.37
C LYS A 2 -35.67 8.63 17.70
N TYR A 3 -36.97 8.85 17.86
CA TYR A 3 -37.75 8.32 18.98
C TYR A 3 -37.87 6.80 18.87
N VAL A 4 -37.70 6.09 19.98
CA VAL A 4 -37.74 4.62 20.05
C VAL A 4 -38.97 4.15 20.82
N SER A 5 -39.18 4.64 22.05
CA SER A 5 -40.27 4.22 22.94
C SER A 5 -40.38 5.14 24.17
N GLY A 6 -41.45 4.99 24.96
CA GLY A 6 -41.56 5.60 26.30
C GLY A 6 -42.83 6.39 26.59
N ASP A 7 -43.53 6.85 25.56
CA ASP A 7 -44.88 7.44 25.65
C ASP A 7 -45.88 6.30 25.87
N THR A 8 -46.17 6.01 27.14
CA THR A 8 -46.99 4.87 27.56
C THR A 8 -48.48 5.18 27.50
N ASN A 9 -48.85 6.45 27.61
CA ASN A 9 -50.24 6.89 27.61
C ASN A 9 -50.67 7.57 26.29
N GLY A 10 -49.75 7.79 25.36
CA GLY A 10 -50.01 8.28 24.01
C GLY A 10 -50.32 9.77 23.94
N ASN A 11 -50.00 10.55 24.98
CA ASN A 11 -50.36 11.96 25.06
C ASN A 11 -49.27 12.90 24.50
N SER A 12 -48.14 12.36 24.04
CA SER A 12 -47.00 13.12 23.51
C SER A 12 -46.41 14.13 24.51
N LYS A 13 -46.50 13.86 25.81
CA LYS A 13 -45.90 14.64 26.89
C LYS A 13 -45.14 13.70 27.81
N LEU A 14 -43.93 14.11 28.22
CA LEU A 14 -43.16 13.33 29.17
C LEU A 14 -43.77 13.47 30.57
N ASP A 15 -44.45 12.41 31.03
CA ASP A 15 -45.01 12.34 32.37
C ASP A 15 -44.01 11.76 33.39
N ILE A 16 -44.27 12.00 34.69
CA ILE A 16 -43.34 11.62 35.78
C ILE A 16 -43.11 10.10 35.93
N THR A 17 -44.01 9.28 35.38
CA THR A 17 -43.90 7.81 35.38
C THR A 17 -43.33 7.26 34.07
N GLU A 18 -42.98 8.14 33.13
CA GLU A 18 -42.52 7.74 31.80
C GLU A 18 -41.01 7.87 31.67
N THR A 19 -40.45 7.09 30.74
CA THR A 19 -39.04 7.19 30.37
C THR A 19 -38.93 7.04 28.87
N TRP A 20 -38.57 8.13 28.20
CA TRP A 20 -38.49 8.18 26.75
C TRP A 20 -37.09 7.84 26.25
N VAL A 21 -37.02 6.90 25.32
CA VAL A 21 -35.79 6.40 24.71
C VAL A 21 -35.65 6.98 23.31
N TYR A 22 -34.48 7.53 23.05
CA TYR A 22 -34.09 8.06 21.74
C TYR A 22 -32.77 7.46 21.30
N THR A 23 -32.60 7.32 19.99
CA THR A 23 -31.36 6.83 19.38
C THR A 23 -30.83 7.78 18.33
N CYS A 24 -29.50 7.84 18.22
CA CYS A 24 -28.79 8.57 17.18
C CYS A 24 -27.50 7.82 16.88
N GLN A 25 -27.18 7.60 15.61
CA GLN A 25 -25.96 6.92 15.18
C GLN A 25 -25.17 7.82 14.24
N SER A 26 -23.84 7.81 14.40
CA SER A 26 -22.91 8.56 13.55
C SER A 26 -21.56 7.87 13.51
N THR A 27 -20.89 7.92 12.36
CA THR A 27 -19.53 7.43 12.18
C THR A 27 -18.56 8.57 12.44
N LEU A 28 -17.62 8.37 13.38
CA LEU A 28 -16.67 9.41 13.80
C LEU A 28 -15.28 9.15 13.19
N THR A 29 -14.66 10.20 12.64
CA THR A 29 -13.28 10.16 12.13
C THR A 29 -12.27 10.82 13.06
N LYS A 30 -12.74 11.50 14.11
CA LYS A 30 -11.94 12.20 15.11
C LYS A 30 -12.55 12.00 16.49
N THR A 31 -11.71 12.10 17.51
CA THR A 31 -12.17 12.15 18.91
C THR A 31 -13.22 13.24 19.07
N THR A 32 -14.38 12.87 19.61
CA THR A 32 -15.56 13.72 19.68
C THR A 32 -16.14 13.69 21.09
N VAL A 33 -16.49 14.86 21.62
CA VAL A 33 -17.31 14.98 22.82
C VAL A 33 -18.77 14.99 22.37
N ASN A 34 -19.51 13.96 22.75
CA ASN A 34 -20.95 13.88 22.56
C ASN A 34 -21.65 14.50 23.78
N THR A 35 -22.47 15.52 23.52
CA THR A 35 -23.30 16.16 24.54
C THR A 35 -24.75 15.99 24.16
N VAL A 36 -25.53 15.36 25.03
CA VAL A 36 -26.99 15.27 24.91
C VAL A 36 -27.60 16.28 25.87
N THR A 37 -28.57 17.04 25.39
CA THR A 37 -29.33 18.00 26.20
C THR A 37 -30.79 17.60 26.19
N ALA A 38 -31.35 17.38 27.37
CA ALA A 38 -32.79 17.27 27.56
C ALA A 38 -33.32 18.61 28.06
N SER A 39 -34.45 19.08 27.52
CA SER A 39 -35.11 20.29 27.99
C SER A 39 -36.61 20.08 28.11
N GLY A 40 -37.17 20.53 29.23
CA GLY A 40 -38.61 20.51 29.49
C GLY A 40 -39.12 21.90 29.82
N GLU A 41 -40.37 22.16 29.48
CA GLU A 41 -41.08 23.37 29.88
C GLU A 41 -42.43 22.99 30.48
N ALA A 42 -42.71 23.49 31.68
CA ALA A 42 -43.98 23.30 32.37
C ALA A 42 -44.29 24.52 33.24
N ASN A 43 -45.54 24.99 33.22
CA ASN A 43 -46.00 26.14 34.00
C ASN A 43 -45.13 27.40 33.84
N GLY A 44 -44.56 27.61 32.64
CA GLY A 44 -43.65 28.72 32.35
C GLY A 44 -42.23 28.57 32.90
N LEU A 45 -41.90 27.45 33.54
CA LEU A 45 -40.55 27.12 33.99
C LEU A 45 -39.86 26.24 32.95
N LYS A 46 -38.60 26.56 32.66
CA LYS A 46 -37.74 25.76 31.78
C LYS A 46 -36.67 25.06 32.59
N VAL A 47 -36.54 23.75 32.40
CA VAL A 47 -35.49 22.93 32.99
C VAL A 47 -34.63 22.33 31.88
N LYS A 48 -33.34 22.13 32.18
CA LYS A 48 -32.39 21.49 31.29
C LYS A 48 -31.55 20.49 32.06
N ASP A 49 -31.23 19.40 31.40
CA ASP A 49 -30.27 18.40 31.89
C ASP A 49 -29.29 18.03 30.78
N PHE A 50 -28.08 17.61 31.18
CA PHE A 50 -26.98 17.33 30.27
C PHE A 50 -26.34 15.98 30.57
N ALA A 51 -26.14 15.18 29.52
CA ALA A 51 -25.29 14.00 29.58
C ALA A 51 -24.13 14.17 28.60
N ILE A 52 -22.90 13.89 29.06
CA ILE A 52 -21.68 14.13 28.29
C ILE A 52 -20.86 12.85 28.25
N ALA A 53 -20.43 12.45 27.05
CA ALA A 53 -19.55 11.31 26.82
C ALA A 53 -18.44 11.67 25.82
N THR A 54 -17.22 11.21 26.04
CA THR A 54 -16.11 11.41 25.08
C THR A 54 -15.81 10.11 24.35
N VAL A 55 -15.86 10.14 23.02
CA VAL A 55 -15.50 9.01 22.16
C VAL A 55 -14.14 9.29 21.54
N VAL A 56 -13.15 8.49 21.91
CA VAL A 56 -11.78 8.61 21.40
C VAL A 56 -11.64 7.78 20.12
N VAL A 57 -11.22 8.43 19.03
CA VAL A 57 -10.91 7.74 17.76
C VAL A 57 -9.40 7.65 17.64
N ALA A 58 -8.87 6.42 17.59
CA ALA A 58 -7.45 6.19 17.41
C ALA A 58 -7.01 6.66 16.02
N ALA A 59 -5.95 7.46 15.96
CA ALA A 59 -5.34 7.83 14.67
C ALA A 59 -4.69 6.59 14.06
N THR A 60 -5.05 6.28 12.80
CA THR A 60 -4.30 5.30 12.01
C THR A 60 -2.94 5.91 11.66
N ARG A 61 -1.91 5.53 12.42
CA ARG A 61 -0.53 5.89 12.10
C ARG A 61 -0.05 4.94 11.01
N THR A 62 -0.19 5.34 9.75
CA THR A 62 0.51 4.68 8.64
C THR A 62 2.00 4.96 8.82
N LEU A 63 2.70 4.03 9.47
CA LEU A 63 4.15 4.01 9.42
C LEU A 63 4.50 3.80 7.95
N ALA A 64 5.04 4.83 7.30
CA ALA A 64 5.72 4.66 6.03
C ALA A 64 6.90 3.74 6.31
N VAL A 65 6.71 2.43 6.13
CA VAL A 65 7.81 1.48 6.05
C VAL A 65 8.54 1.88 4.78
N PRO A 66 9.79 2.38 4.84
CA PRO A 66 10.56 2.53 3.62
C PRO A 66 10.63 1.15 2.99
N VAL A 67 10.06 0.99 1.80
CA VAL A 67 10.24 -0.22 1.01
C VAL A 67 11.74 -0.32 0.78
N ALA A 68 12.39 -1.22 1.52
CA ALA A 68 13.79 -1.52 1.31
C ALA A 68 13.91 -2.05 -0.12
N VAL A 69 14.38 -1.21 -1.03
CA VAL A 69 14.90 -1.67 -2.32
C VAL A 69 15.96 -2.70 -1.98
N VAL A 70 15.69 -3.97 -2.30
CA VAL A 70 16.65 -5.06 -2.08
C VAL A 70 17.95 -4.64 -2.79
N PRO A 71 19.06 -4.43 -2.07
CA PRO A 71 20.32 -4.07 -2.71
C PRO A 71 20.69 -5.21 -3.65
N LYS A 72 20.71 -4.95 -4.96
CA LYS A 72 21.25 -5.92 -5.91
C LYS A 72 22.75 -5.98 -5.64
N LEU A 73 23.30 -7.19 -5.46
CA LEU A 73 24.75 -7.36 -5.43
C LEU A 73 25.33 -6.76 -6.72
N PRO A 74 26.48 -6.07 -6.66
CA PRO A 74 27.16 -5.64 -7.86
C PRO A 74 27.42 -6.87 -8.74
N ASP A 75 27.18 -6.74 -10.04
CA ASP A 75 27.53 -7.77 -11.03
C ASP A 75 29.06 -7.83 -11.13
N THR A 76 29.72 -8.40 -10.12
CA THR A 76 31.14 -8.77 -10.15
C THR A 76 31.30 -10.19 -10.70
N GLY A 77 30.40 -10.59 -11.60
CA GLY A 77 30.60 -11.76 -12.43
C GLY A 77 31.89 -11.57 -13.20
N LEU A 78 32.76 -12.59 -13.16
CA LEU A 78 34.02 -12.65 -13.90
C LEU A 78 33.82 -12.08 -15.31
N PRO A 79 34.72 -11.21 -15.80
CA PRO A 79 34.56 -10.63 -17.13
C PRO A 79 34.36 -11.76 -18.15
N PRO A 80 33.46 -11.58 -19.14
CA PRO A 80 33.31 -12.55 -20.20
C PRO A 80 34.71 -12.79 -20.78
N SER A 81 35.13 -14.06 -20.78
CA SER A 81 36.41 -14.48 -21.32
C SER A 81 36.60 -13.80 -22.67
N GLU A 82 37.55 -12.86 -22.77
CA GLU A 82 37.91 -12.29 -24.05
C GLU A 82 38.30 -13.46 -24.95
N LYS A 83 37.50 -13.69 -26.01
CA LYS A 83 37.88 -14.57 -27.11
C LYS A 83 39.05 -13.91 -27.85
N ASN A 84 40.23 -13.94 -27.23
CA ASN A 84 41.50 -13.59 -27.84
C ASN A 84 41.91 -14.73 -28.77
N ILE A 85 41.15 -14.90 -29.86
CA ILE A 85 41.52 -15.76 -30.98
C ILE A 85 42.64 -14.99 -31.71
N PRO A 86 43.89 -15.48 -31.71
CA PRO A 86 45.00 -14.75 -32.31
C PRO A 86 44.92 -14.85 -33.83
N TRP A 87 44.09 -13.98 -34.43
CA TRP A 87 43.88 -13.92 -35.89
C TRP A 87 45.20 -13.73 -36.66
N ASN A 88 46.18 -13.05 -36.06
CA ASN A 88 47.54 -12.92 -36.60
C ASN A 88 48.32 -14.25 -36.71
N ILE A 89 47.87 -15.34 -36.08
CA ILE A 89 48.48 -16.67 -36.20
C ILE A 89 47.67 -17.54 -37.17
N ILE A 90 46.34 -17.47 -37.11
CA ILE A 90 45.45 -18.29 -37.95
C ILE A 90 45.53 -17.89 -39.43
N VAL A 91 45.61 -16.58 -39.72
CA VAL A 91 45.65 -16.11 -41.11
C VAL A 91 46.95 -16.52 -41.82
N PRO A 92 48.16 -16.30 -41.28
CA PRO A 92 49.39 -16.71 -41.96
C PRO A 92 49.54 -18.24 -42.10
N THR A 93 49.11 -19.01 -41.10
CA THR A 93 49.21 -20.48 -41.14
C THR A 93 48.31 -21.10 -42.21
N SER A 94 47.08 -20.60 -42.37
CA SER A 94 46.18 -21.05 -43.44
C SER A 94 46.72 -20.72 -44.85
N ILE A 95 47.26 -19.52 -45.04
CA ILE A 95 47.87 -19.10 -46.31
C ILE A 95 49.08 -19.98 -46.63
N PHE A 96 49.96 -20.23 -45.65
CA PHE A 96 51.14 -21.07 -45.83
C PHE A 96 50.76 -22.52 -46.20
N ALA A 97 49.76 -23.08 -45.53
CA ALA A 97 49.24 -24.41 -45.86
C ALA A 97 48.68 -24.48 -47.29
N MET A 98 47.97 -23.45 -47.73
CA MET A 98 47.43 -23.37 -49.10
C MET A 98 48.56 -23.25 -50.15
N LEU A 99 49.55 -22.39 -49.90
CA LEU A 99 50.69 -22.20 -50.81
C LEU A 99 51.55 -23.46 -50.92
N THR A 100 51.81 -24.13 -49.80
CA THR A 100 52.57 -25.39 -49.79
C THR A 100 51.83 -26.49 -50.55
N LEU A 101 50.53 -26.65 -50.32
CA LEU A 101 49.71 -27.60 -51.07
C LEU A 101 49.73 -27.29 -52.57
N PHE A 102 49.54 -26.03 -52.94
CA PHE A 102 49.55 -25.60 -54.35
C PHE A 102 50.92 -25.83 -55.01
N TYR A 103 52.01 -25.59 -54.29
CA TYR A 103 53.36 -25.91 -54.75
C TYR A 103 53.52 -27.41 -55.03
N PHE A 104 53.08 -28.28 -54.13
CA PHE A 104 53.15 -29.73 -54.33
C PHE A 104 52.24 -30.21 -55.47
N VAL A 105 51.04 -29.63 -55.63
CA VAL A 105 50.14 -29.93 -56.75
C VAL A 105 50.80 -29.53 -58.08
N ARG A 106 51.33 -28.31 -58.18
CA ARG A 106 52.05 -27.86 -59.39
C ARG A 106 53.25 -28.74 -59.69
N ARG A 107 54.06 -29.08 -58.68
CA ARG A 107 55.24 -29.94 -58.85
C ARG A 107 54.89 -31.33 -59.40
N LYS A 108 53.72 -31.87 -59.05
CA LYS A 108 53.23 -33.14 -59.62
C LYS A 108 52.70 -33.01 -61.05
N GLN A 109 52.27 -31.81 -61.48
CA GLN A 109 51.80 -31.57 -62.85
C GLN A 109 52.94 -31.31 -63.85
N THR A 110 54.12 -30.88 -63.38
CA THR A 110 55.31 -30.63 -64.23
C THR A 110 56.33 -31.77 -64.29
N ALA A 111 55.99 -32.96 -63.76
CA ALA A 111 56.82 -34.17 -63.78
C ALA A 111 56.20 -35.26 -64.65
#